data_AF-A0A7X9IJT8-F1
#
_entry.id   AF-A0A7X9IJT8-F1
#
_cell.length_a   1.000
_cell.length_b   1.000
_cell.length_c   1.000
_cell.angle_alpha   90.00
_cell.angle_beta   90.00
_cell.angle_gamma   90.00
#
_symmetry.space_group_name_H-M   'P 1'
#
loop_
_entity.id
_entity.type
_entity.pdbx_description
1 polymer ?
#
loop_
_entity_poly.entity_id
_entity_poly.type
_entity_poly.pdbx_seq_one_letter_code
_entity_poly.pdbx_strand_id
1 'polypeptide(L)'
;MNKQSEKNHGAVEQKSIDSSFTFDGQQEGERVLYVIRLHGIKKIINIAQGLLLAIVFYAVLSFVPEFVDVNPQYFRALIAIIAALIFILRVWWGELYCEYSKTILTDRRIIRFEFTLPFFKSRRALFWKEVAKVKTTAHNPIFA
;
A
#
# COMPACT_ATOMS: atom_id res chain seq x y z
N MET A 1 -0.46 -34.98 -28.74
CA MET A 1 -1.78 -34.41 -28.41
C MET A 1 -1.60 -33.54 -27.18
N ASN A 2 -1.70 -32.23 -27.37
CA ASN A 2 -1.41 -31.18 -26.39
C ASN A 2 -2.60 -30.98 -25.46
N LYS A 3 -2.37 -30.69 -24.17
CA LYS A 3 -3.16 -29.70 -23.41
C LYS A 3 -2.47 -29.35 -22.10
N GLN A 4 -1.71 -28.25 -22.19
CA GLN A 4 -1.40 -27.34 -21.09
C GLN A 4 -2.70 -26.79 -20.51
N SER A 5 -2.86 -26.84 -19.19
CA SER A 5 -3.77 -25.95 -18.47
C SER A 5 -3.30 -25.83 -17.03
N GLU A 6 -2.28 -25.00 -16.84
CA GLU A 6 -1.97 -24.41 -15.53
C GLU A 6 -1.17 -23.14 -15.81
N LYS A 7 -1.84 -21.99 -15.79
CA LYS A 7 -1.21 -20.68 -15.55
C LYS A 7 -2.27 -19.60 -15.40
N ASN A 8 -2.87 -19.55 -14.21
CA ASN A 8 -3.39 -18.33 -13.63
C ASN A 8 -2.51 -18.01 -12.42
N HIS A 9 -1.34 -17.42 -12.67
CA HIS A 9 -0.56 -16.74 -11.64
C HIS A 9 -0.52 -15.27 -12.01
N GLY A 10 -1.01 -14.45 -11.07
CA GLY A 10 -1.25 -13.03 -11.23
C GLY A 10 -0.09 -12.32 -11.90
N ALA A 11 -0.43 -11.50 -12.89
CA ALA A 11 0.52 -10.69 -13.64
C ALA A 11 1.24 -9.74 -12.69
N VAL A 12 2.43 -10.14 -12.25
CA VAL A 12 3.42 -9.23 -11.71
C VAL A 12 3.90 -8.40 -12.89
N GLU A 13 3.69 -7.09 -12.85
CA GLU A 13 4.17 -6.17 -13.88
C GLU A 13 5.70 -6.17 -13.85
N GLN A 14 6.30 -7.00 -14.71
CA GLN A 14 7.73 -7.20 -14.84
C GLN A 14 8.31 -6.12 -15.76
N LYS A 15 8.74 -5.01 -15.17
CA LYS A 15 9.53 -4.01 -15.90
C LYS A 15 11.01 -4.42 -15.88
N SER A 16 11.55 -4.82 -17.03
CA SER A 16 12.98 -5.10 -17.23
C SER A 16 13.82 -3.88 -16.81
N ILE A 17 14.83 -4.12 -15.98
CA ILE A 17 15.63 -3.07 -15.33
C ILE A 17 16.66 -2.48 -16.32
N ASP A 18 16.66 -1.16 -16.47
CA ASP A 18 17.82 -0.42 -17.00
C ASP A 18 19.02 -0.62 -16.07
N SER A 19 20.17 -0.99 -16.63
CA SER A 19 21.42 -1.30 -15.92
C SER A 19 22.00 -0.18 -15.06
N SER A 20 21.35 0.99 -15.00
CA SER A 20 21.74 2.18 -14.26
C SER A 20 20.96 2.43 -12.96
N PHE A 21 19.99 1.57 -12.59
CA PHE A 21 19.21 1.79 -11.38
C PHE A 21 20.03 1.52 -10.11
N THR A 22 20.40 2.60 -9.41
CA THR A 22 21.04 2.56 -8.09
C THR A 22 20.05 2.94 -6.99
N PHE A 23 20.30 2.44 -5.77
CA PHE A 23 19.50 2.81 -4.60
C PHE A 23 20.39 3.21 -3.42
N ASP A 24 19.83 4.04 -2.55
CA ASP A 24 20.55 4.54 -1.38
C ASP A 24 20.94 3.38 -0.43
N GLY A 25 22.20 3.32 -0.03
CA GLY A 25 22.78 2.23 0.77
C GLY A 25 23.17 0.97 -0.01
N GLN A 26 23.23 1.02 -1.35
CA GLN A 26 23.75 -0.06 -2.18
C GLN A 26 25.26 -0.24 -1.96
N GLN A 27 25.70 -1.49 -1.79
CA GLN A 27 27.12 -1.80 -1.64
C GLN A 27 27.83 -1.83 -3.00
N GLU A 28 29.13 -1.55 -3.01
CA GLU A 28 29.92 -1.61 -4.24
C GLU A 28 29.88 -3.03 -4.84
N GLY A 29 29.56 -3.10 -6.13
CA GLY A 29 29.37 -4.35 -6.86
C GLY A 29 28.06 -5.11 -6.60
N GLU A 30 27.15 -4.60 -5.77
CA GLU A 30 25.82 -5.19 -5.56
C GLU A 30 24.97 -5.00 -6.82
N ARG A 31 24.42 -6.10 -7.37
CA ARG A 31 23.63 -6.07 -8.61
C ARG A 31 22.15 -6.14 -8.28
N VAL A 32 21.38 -5.22 -8.85
CA VAL A 32 19.92 -5.24 -8.76
C VAL A 32 19.37 -6.26 -9.76
N LEU A 33 18.70 -7.29 -9.25
CA LEU A 33 18.11 -8.36 -10.05
C LEU A 33 16.66 -8.04 -10.42
N TYR A 34 15.90 -7.48 -9.49
CA TYR A 34 14.47 -7.22 -9.71
C TYR A 34 13.94 -6.06 -8.84
N VAL A 35 12.94 -5.34 -9.34
CA VAL A 35 12.22 -4.31 -8.59
C VAL A 35 10.73 -4.61 -8.61
N ILE A 36 10.18 -4.96 -7.44
CA ILE A 36 8.74 -5.16 -7.22
C ILE A 36 8.12 -3.82 -6.82
N ARG A 37 7.11 -3.39 -7.59
CA ARG A 37 6.29 -2.20 -7.29
C ARG A 37 4.88 -2.62 -6.91
N LEU A 38 4.16 -1.76 -6.20
CA LEU A 38 2.75 -2.01 -5.92
C LEU A 38 1.93 -1.94 -7.21
N HIS A 39 1.02 -2.89 -7.38
CA HIS A 39 0.11 -2.92 -8.51
C HIS A 39 -0.89 -1.77 -8.44
N GLY A 40 -1.26 -1.21 -9.60
CA GLY A 40 -2.29 -0.16 -9.71
C GLY A 40 -3.64 -0.49 -9.05
N ILE A 41 -4.01 -1.76 -8.91
CA ILE A 41 -5.24 -2.17 -8.21
C ILE A 41 -5.25 -1.71 -6.76
N LYS A 42 -4.07 -1.59 -6.13
CA LYS A 42 -3.97 -1.12 -4.76
C LYS A 42 -4.31 0.36 -4.63
N LYS A 43 -4.11 1.16 -5.67
CA LYS A 43 -4.58 2.56 -5.73
C LYS A 43 -6.11 2.60 -5.70
N ILE A 44 -6.77 1.78 -6.53
CA ILE A 44 -8.24 1.70 -6.60
C ILE A 44 -8.81 1.28 -5.25
N ILE A 45 -8.24 0.24 -4.62
CA ILE A 45 -8.66 -0.22 -3.29
C ILE A 45 -8.48 0.90 -2.25
N ASN A 46 -7.37 1.64 -2.29
CA ASN A 46 -7.13 2.74 -1.35
C ASN A 46 -8.16 3.87 -1.52
N ILE A 47 -8.52 4.22 -2.76
CA ILE A 47 -9.57 5.22 -3.03
C ILE A 47 -10.92 4.74 -2.52
N ALA A 48 -11.29 3.48 -2.80
CA ALA A 48 -12.55 2.91 -2.32
C ALA A 48 -12.63 2.87 -0.78
N GLN A 49 -11.53 2.49 -0.11
CA GLN A 49 -11.43 2.51 1.36
C GLN A 49 -11.53 3.93 1.92
N GLY A 50 -10.89 4.91 1.27
CA GLY A 50 -10.99 6.31 1.66
C GLY A 50 -12.41 6.84 1.54
N LEU A 51 -13.10 6.52 0.44
CA LEU A 51 -14.48 6.93 0.19
C LEU A 51 -15.43 6.32 1.23
N LEU A 52 -15.30 5.02 1.48
CA LEU A 52 -16.08 4.32 2.49
C LEU A 52 -15.88 4.93 3.88
N LEU A 53 -14.63 5.24 4.26
CA LEU A 53 -14.32 5.89 5.53
C LEU A 53 -14.98 7.27 5.64
N ALA A 54 -14.91 8.10 4.59
CA ALA A 54 -15.52 9.43 4.59
C ALA A 54 -17.05 9.38 4.68
N ILE A 55 -17.69 8.45 3.97
CA ILE A 55 -19.15 8.25 4.02
C ILE A 55 -19.57 7.80 5.42
N VAL A 56 -18.90 6.80 6.00
CA VAL A 56 -19.20 6.31 7.34
C VAL A 56 -19.03 7.42 8.37
N PHE A 57 -17.93 8.18 8.27
CA PHE A 57 -17.67 9.31 9.17
C PHE A 57 -18.75 10.39 9.07
N TYR A 58 -19.14 10.77 7.86
CA TYR A 58 -20.21 11.74 7.62
C TYR A 58 -21.55 11.23 8.17
N ALA A 59 -21.90 9.97 7.91
CA ALA A 59 -23.16 9.38 8.35
C ALA A 59 -23.25 9.37 9.88
N VAL A 60 -22.21 8.91 10.57
CA VAL A 60 -22.19 8.84 12.05
C VAL A 60 -22.31 10.23 12.67
N LEU A 61 -21.53 11.21 12.19
CA LEU A 61 -21.55 12.55 12.77
C LEU A 61 -22.81 13.36 12.40
N SER A 62 -23.50 13.02 11.31
CA SER A 62 -24.72 13.70 10.91
C SER A 62 -25.90 13.51 11.88
N PHE A 63 -25.82 12.53 12.78
CA PHE A 63 -26.80 12.32 13.86
C PHE A 63 -26.53 13.17 15.10
N VAL A 64 -25.32 13.71 15.28
CA VAL A 64 -24.96 14.50 16.47
C VAL A 64 -25.85 15.75 16.69
N PRO A 65 -26.27 16.51 15.65
CA PRO A 65 -27.18 17.64 15.82
C PRO A 65 -28.53 17.30 16.45
N GLU A 66 -28.94 16.03 16.44
CA GLU A 66 -30.20 15.62 17.08
C GLU A 66 -30.10 15.66 18.62
N PHE A 67 -28.88 15.68 19.15
CA PHE A 67 -28.59 15.65 20.59
C PHE A 67 -28.03 16.97 21.12
N VAL A 68 -27.75 17.93 20.25
CA VAL A 68 -27.11 19.21 20.61
C VAL A 68 -27.93 20.34 20.00
N ASP A 69 -28.18 21.39 20.79
CA ASP A 69 -29.00 22.54 20.37
C ASP A 69 -28.20 23.49 19.45
N VAL A 70 -27.86 22.97 18.27
CA VAL A 70 -27.14 23.66 17.20
C VAL A 70 -27.95 23.59 15.92
N ASN A 71 -27.83 24.62 15.08
CA ASN A 71 -28.50 24.62 13.79
C ASN A 71 -27.97 23.44 12.92
N PRO A 72 -28.84 22.45 12.58
CA PRO A 72 -28.39 21.22 11.93
C PRO A 72 -27.78 21.44 10.55
N GLN A 73 -28.19 22.49 9.84
CA GLN A 73 -27.72 22.76 8.49
C GLN A 73 -26.24 23.19 8.49
N TYR A 74 -25.87 24.13 9.37
CA TYR A 74 -24.48 24.57 9.50
C TYR A 74 -23.57 23.44 10.00
N PHE A 75 -24.04 22.63 10.93
CA PHE A 75 -23.25 21.51 11.45
C PHE A 75 -23.02 20.43 10.40
N ARG A 76 -24.06 20.05 9.64
CA ARG A 76 -23.93 19.06 8.54
C ARG A 76 -23.03 19.57 7.42
N ALA A 77 -23.07 20.87 7.09
CA ALA A 77 -22.16 21.47 6.14
C ALA A 77 -20.70 21.39 6.62
N LEU A 78 -20.44 21.69 7.90
CA LEU A 78 -19.11 21.58 8.48
C LEU A 78 -18.60 20.13 8.46
N ILE A 79 -19.41 19.15 8.83
CA ILE A 79 -19.03 17.73 8.76
C ILE A 79 -18.73 17.32 7.32
N ALA A 80 -19.52 17.76 6.34
CA ALA A 80 -19.28 17.45 4.94
C ALA A 80 -17.89 17.95 4.48
N ILE A 81 -17.52 19.16 4.88
CA ILE A 81 -16.19 19.72 4.61
C ILE A 81 -15.09 18.88 5.28
N ILE A 82 -15.27 18.50 6.54
CA ILE A 82 -14.30 17.67 7.27
C ILE A 82 -14.17 16.28 6.63
N ALA A 83 -15.29 15.65 6.26
CA ALA A 83 -15.30 14.35 5.60
C ALA A 83 -14.59 14.41 4.22
N ALA A 84 -14.80 15.49 3.47
CA ALA A 84 -14.08 15.73 2.22
C ALA A 84 -12.57 15.91 2.46
N LEU A 85 -12.16 16.64 3.49
CA LEU A 85 -10.75 16.79 3.86
C LEU A 85 -10.12 15.46 4.25
N ILE A 86 -10.81 14.63 5.05
CA ILE A 86 -10.36 13.29 5.43
C ILE A 86 -10.16 12.43 4.17
N PHE A 87 -11.12 12.47 3.23
CA PHE A 87 -11.02 11.75 1.97
C PHE A 87 -9.78 12.16 1.17
N ILE A 88 -9.59 13.48 0.96
CA ILE A 88 -8.46 14.03 0.21
C ILE A 88 -7.13 13.62 0.86
N LEU A 89 -7.00 13.79 2.18
CA LEU A 89 -5.78 13.42 2.91
C LEU A 89 -5.49 11.91 2.80
N ARG A 90 -6.54 11.08 2.86
CA ARG A 90 -6.40 9.63 2.74
C ARG A 90 -5.96 9.20 1.34
N VAL A 91 -6.55 9.78 0.30
CA VAL A 91 -6.19 9.50 -1.09
C VAL A 91 -4.76 9.95 -1.37
N TRP A 92 -4.43 11.20 -1.01
CA TRP A 92 -3.09 11.75 -1.15
C TRP A 92 -2.02 10.88 -0.47
N TRP A 93 -2.27 10.45 0.77
CA TRP A 93 -1.35 9.55 1.46
C TRP A 93 -1.28 8.16 0.81
N GLY A 94 -2.42 7.63 0.37
CA GLY A 94 -2.47 6.36 -0.36
C GLY A 94 -1.66 6.37 -1.66
N GLU A 95 -1.62 7.50 -2.36
CA GLU A 95 -0.81 7.70 -3.56
C GLU A 95 0.68 7.72 -3.24
N LEU A 96 1.09 8.51 -2.25
CA LEU A 96 2.49 8.53 -1.77
C LEU A 96 2.95 7.13 -1.35
N TYR A 97 2.09 6.40 -0.63
CA TYR A 97 2.38 5.02 -0.23
C TYR A 97 2.63 4.12 -1.44
N CYS A 98 1.77 4.17 -2.46
CA CYS A 98 1.92 3.35 -3.65
C CYS A 98 3.12 3.74 -4.52
N GLU A 99 3.49 5.02 -4.54
CA GLU A 99 4.63 5.51 -5.33
C GLU A 99 5.98 5.13 -4.70
N TYR A 100 6.11 5.31 -3.37
CA TYR A 100 7.38 5.12 -2.68
C TYR A 100 7.61 3.70 -2.16
N SER A 101 6.55 2.91 -1.99
CA SER A 101 6.70 1.54 -1.52
C SER A 101 7.20 0.64 -2.65
N LYS A 102 8.42 0.14 -2.49
CA LYS A 102 9.07 -0.74 -3.47
C LYS A 102 9.91 -1.78 -2.75
N THR A 103 9.98 -2.98 -3.34
CA THR A 103 10.88 -4.03 -2.89
C THR A 103 11.93 -4.26 -3.97
N ILE A 104 13.20 -4.18 -3.60
CA ILE A 104 14.34 -4.41 -4.49
C ILE A 104 14.94 -5.77 -4.11
N LEU A 105 15.14 -6.62 -5.11
CA LEU A 105 15.91 -7.86 -4.99
C LEU A 105 17.30 -7.63 -5.57
N THR A 106 18.32 -7.92 -4.77
CA THR A 106 19.71 -7.91 -5.20
C THR A 106 20.31 -9.31 -5.12
N ASP A 107 21.51 -9.46 -5.64
CA ASP A 107 22.31 -10.68 -5.50
C ASP A 107 22.63 -11.03 -4.03
N ARG A 108 22.60 -10.05 -3.11
CA ARG A 108 22.98 -10.23 -1.70
C ARG A 108 21.81 -10.24 -0.71
N ARG A 109 20.74 -9.49 -1.00
CA ARG A 109 19.65 -9.23 -0.04
C ARG A 109 18.35 -8.81 -0.73
N ILE A 110 17.26 -8.91 0.01
CA ILE A 110 15.97 -8.30 -0.31
C ILE A 110 15.86 -7.02 0.51
N ILE A 111 15.52 -5.91 -0.13
CA ILE A 111 15.33 -4.63 0.55
C ILE A 111 13.92 -4.15 0.28
N ARG A 112 13.16 -3.92 1.35
CA ARG A 112 11.85 -3.31 1.26
C ARG A 112 11.89 -1.88 1.78
N PHE A 113 11.43 -0.96 0.95
CA PHE A 113 11.15 0.42 1.31
C PHE A 113 9.66 0.49 1.61
N GLU A 114 9.33 0.69 2.88
CA GLU A 114 7.95 0.85 3.34
C GLU A 114 7.75 2.31 3.75
N PHE A 115 6.75 2.96 3.16
CA PHE A 115 6.35 4.29 3.56
C PHE A 115 5.36 4.17 4.72
N THR A 116 5.79 4.43 5.96
CA THR A 116 4.95 4.20 7.15
C THR A 116 4.13 5.42 7.53
N LEU A 117 4.69 6.61 7.39
CA LEU A 117 4.06 7.90 7.64
C LEU A 117 4.42 8.85 6.48
N PRO A 118 3.64 9.93 6.25
CA PRO A 118 3.91 10.89 5.17
C PRO A 118 5.34 11.47 5.16
N PHE A 119 6.04 11.43 6.29
CA PHE A 119 7.40 11.94 6.42
C PHE A 119 8.43 10.87 6.82
N PHE A 120 7.99 9.64 7.13
CA PHE A 120 8.90 8.59 7.60
C PHE A 120 8.97 7.44 6.61
N LYS A 121 10.21 7.14 6.19
CA LYS A 121 10.54 6.00 5.34
C LYS A 121 11.17 4.93 6.21
N SER A 122 10.54 3.76 6.28
CA SER A 122 11.15 2.59 6.90
C SER A 122 11.89 1.78 5.84
N ARG A 123 13.10 1.33 6.17
CA ARG A 123 13.87 0.41 5.35
C ARG A 123 14.09 -0.87 6.12
N ARG A 124 13.76 -1.99 5.50
CA ARG A 124 14.06 -3.33 6.01
C ARG A 124 14.88 -4.07 4.98
N ALA A 125 16.01 -4.61 5.40
CA ALA A 125 16.84 -5.47 4.57
C ALA A 125 16.86 -6.87 5.19
N LEU A 126 16.76 -7.88 4.34
CA LEU A 126 16.79 -9.29 4.71
C LEU A 126 17.81 -9.99 3.82
N PHE A 127 18.83 -10.59 4.42
CA PHE A 127 19.86 -11.31 3.67
C PHE A 127 19.36 -12.70 3.28
N TRP A 128 19.84 -13.25 2.17
CA TRP A 128 19.41 -14.58 1.69
C TRP A 128 19.62 -15.69 2.72
N LYS A 129 20.66 -15.58 3.57
CA LYS A 129 20.92 -16.52 4.68
C LYS A 129 19.81 -16.53 5.75
N GLU A 130 19.08 -15.43 5.88
CA GLU A 130 17.97 -15.26 6.82
C GLU A 130 16.66 -15.71 6.19
N VAL A 131 16.46 -15.44 4.89
CA VAL A 131 15.29 -15.88 4.11
C VAL A 131 15.10 -17.39 4.21
N ALA A 132 16.19 -18.17 4.06
CA ALA A 132 16.14 -19.63 4.08
C ALA A 132 15.67 -20.22 5.43
N LYS A 133 15.71 -19.44 6.52
CA LYS A 133 15.27 -19.86 7.86
C LYS A 133 13.78 -19.61 8.10
N VAL A 134 13.12 -18.78 7.29
CA VAL A 134 11.72 -18.43 7.47
C VAL A 134 10.84 -19.48 6.79
N LYS A 135 10.27 -20.40 7.57
CA LYS A 135 9.17 -21.25 7.07
C LYS A 135 7.95 -20.37 6.87
N THR A 136 7.51 -20.19 5.63
CA THR A 136 6.24 -19.52 5.34
C THR A 136 5.10 -20.47 5.64
N THR A 137 4.47 -20.34 6.80
CA THR A 137 3.17 -20.97 7.03
C THR A 137 2.15 -20.27 6.14
N ALA A 138 1.62 -20.96 5.14
CA ALA A 138 0.52 -20.45 4.34
C ALA A 138 -0.67 -20.20 5.27
N HIS A 139 -1.24 -19.00 5.23
CA HIS A 139 -2.43 -18.66 6.00
C HIS A 139 -3.59 -19.54 5.49
N ASN A 140 -3.94 -20.58 6.24
CA ASN A 140 -5.06 -21.45 5.91
C ASN A 140 -6.33 -20.85 6.53
N PRO A 141 -7.30 -20.37 5.73
CA PRO A 141 -8.51 -19.74 6.26
C PRO A 141 -9.42 -20.73 7.01
N ILE A 142 -9.13 -22.03 6.99
CA ILE A 142 -9.95 -23.08 7.62
C ILE A 142 -9.52 -23.35 9.07
N PHE A 143 -8.27 -23.07 9.44
CA PHE A 143 -7.71 -23.37 10.77
C PHE A 143 -7.26 -22.13 11.55
N ALA A 144 -7.80 -20.95 11.19
CA ALA A 144 -7.54 -19.69 11.88
C ALA A 144 -8.68 -19.35 12.85
#